data_AF-A0A0G4N699-F1
#
_entry.id   AF-A0A0G4N699-F1
#
_cell.length_a   1.000
_cell.length_b   1.000
_cell.length_c   1.000
_cell.angle_alpha   90.00
_cell.angle_beta   90.00
_cell.angle_gamma   90.00
#
_symmetry.space_group_name_H-M   'P 1'
#
loop_
_entity.id
_entity.type
_entity.pdbx_description
1 polymer ?
#
loop_
_entity_poly.entity_id
_entity_poly.type
_entity_poly.pdbx_seq_one_letter_code
_entity_poly.pdbx_strand_id
1 'polypeptide(L)'
;MSSQDIPSNGDDFVPQMEQLKLDDGERLGPDGEPAPKTEEEYAQAQLTLRAIVSSKEAGVIIGKGGKNVADLRDETGVKAGVSKVVQGVHDRVLTITGGCEAISRAYAIVAQALLEGAPSLGMGGVPQSNGT
;
A
#
# COMPACT_ATOMS: atom_id res chain seq x y z
N MET A 1 -36.76 -39.09 44.57
CA MET A 1 -37.05 -37.70 44.16
C MET A 1 -36.00 -36.81 44.81
N SER A 2 -34.89 -36.57 44.12
CA SER A 2 -33.87 -35.59 44.54
C SER A 2 -33.17 -35.06 43.29
N SER A 3 -32.83 -33.78 43.38
CA SER A 3 -32.67 -32.82 42.29
C SER A 3 -31.22 -32.58 41.86
N GLN A 4 -31.13 -31.95 40.68
CA GLN A 4 -30.21 -30.87 40.27
C GLN A 4 -28.76 -31.15 39.84
N ASP A 5 -28.46 -30.56 38.67
CA ASP A 5 -27.22 -30.50 37.89
C ASP A 5 -26.08 -29.61 38.44
N ILE A 6 -24.93 -29.78 37.77
CA ILE A 6 -23.70 -28.96 37.60
C ILE A 6 -22.46 -29.45 38.39
N PRO A 7 -21.40 -29.92 37.71
CA PRO A 7 -20.04 -29.78 38.22
C PRO A 7 -19.42 -28.44 37.78
N SER A 8 -19.05 -27.66 38.81
CA SER A 8 -18.20 -26.48 38.78
C SER A 8 -16.74 -26.93 38.73
N ASN A 9 -16.00 -26.61 37.67
CA ASN A 9 -14.55 -26.77 37.64
C ASN A 9 -13.90 -25.43 38.00
N GLY A 10 -13.26 -25.39 39.16
CA GLY A 10 -12.50 -24.26 39.66
C GLY A 10 -11.17 -24.05 38.93
N ASP A 11 -10.78 -22.78 38.93
CA ASP A 11 -9.44 -22.20 38.86
C ASP A 11 -8.28 -23.15 39.22
N ASP A 12 -7.20 -23.15 38.44
CA ASP A 12 -6.08 -22.23 38.64
C ASP A 12 -5.02 -22.46 37.53
N PHE A 13 -4.07 -21.53 37.43
CA PHE A 13 -2.86 -21.49 36.58
C PHE A 13 -2.89 -20.64 35.30
N VAL A 14 -2.36 -19.45 35.53
CA VAL A 14 -1.61 -18.48 34.70
C VAL A 14 -2.38 -17.47 33.84
N PRO A 15 -2.46 -16.21 34.30
CA PRO A 15 -2.80 -15.08 33.43
C PRO A 15 -1.58 -14.77 32.58
N GLN A 16 -1.58 -15.21 31.33
CA GLN A 16 -0.62 -14.75 30.34
C GLN A 16 -1.23 -13.47 29.73
N MET A 17 -1.15 -12.30 30.38
CA MET A 17 0.02 -11.41 30.33
C MET A 17 0.82 -11.51 29.03
N GLU A 18 0.16 -11.59 27.86
CA GLU A 18 0.86 -11.47 26.58
C GLU A 18 -0.06 -11.01 25.44
N GLN A 19 -0.77 -9.92 25.67
CA GLN A 19 -0.88 -8.88 24.65
C GLN A 19 -1.24 -7.56 25.30
N LEU A 20 -0.29 -7.03 26.07
CA LEU A 20 -0.10 -5.59 26.06
C LEU A 20 0.19 -5.24 24.60
N LYS A 21 -0.84 -4.92 23.82
CA LYS A 21 -0.68 -3.87 22.82
C LYS A 21 -0.19 -2.69 23.64
N LEU A 22 1.10 -2.45 23.58
CA LEU A 22 1.63 -1.15 23.92
C LEU A 22 0.88 -0.22 22.97
N ASP A 23 -0.20 0.41 23.45
CA ASP A 23 -0.64 1.67 22.89
C ASP A 23 0.64 2.51 22.83
N ASP A 24 1.11 2.81 21.60
CA ASP A 24 2.26 3.65 21.30
C ASP A 24 2.04 5.03 21.95
N GLY A 25 2.30 5.12 23.26
CA GLY A 25 2.17 6.34 24.04
C GLY A 25 3.15 7.33 23.44
N GLU A 26 2.61 8.34 22.75
CA GLU A 26 3.41 9.40 22.15
C GLU A 26 4.34 9.97 23.22
N ARG A 27 5.65 9.88 23.00
CA ARG A 27 6.65 10.40 23.95
C ARG A 27 6.45 11.90 24.05
N LEU A 28 5.88 12.38 25.16
CA LEU A 28 5.69 13.81 25.38
C LEU A 28 7.03 14.46 25.74
N GLY A 29 7.33 15.57 25.07
CA GLY A 29 8.42 16.48 25.40
C GLY A 29 8.14 17.25 26.70
N PRO A 30 9.13 18.04 27.17
CA PRO A 30 9.03 18.77 28.43
C PRO A 30 7.84 19.76 28.48
N ASP A 31 7.37 20.21 27.31
CA ASP A 31 6.25 21.16 27.17
C ASP A 31 4.89 20.46 26.89
N GLY A 32 4.85 19.12 26.93
CA GLY A 32 3.64 18.35 26.65
C GLY A 32 3.31 18.18 25.16
N GLU A 33 4.19 18.64 24.26
CA GLU A 33 4.10 18.34 22.82
C GLU A 33 4.72 16.97 22.50
N PRO A 34 4.22 16.22 21.51
CA PRO A 34 4.85 14.99 21.07
C PRO A 34 6.30 15.27 20.62
N ALA A 35 7.25 14.57 21.24
CA ALA A 35 8.65 14.68 20.91
C ALA A 35 8.87 14.30 19.43
N PRO A 36 9.81 14.97 18.73
CA PRO A 36 10.17 14.56 17.38
C PRO A 36 10.61 13.09 17.40
N LYS A 37 10.08 12.31 16.46
CA LYS A 37 10.41 10.89 16.32
C LYS A 37 11.91 10.74 16.10
N THR A 38 12.51 9.69 16.64
CA THR A 38 13.93 9.40 16.38
C THR A 38 14.12 8.96 14.94
N GLU A 39 15.34 9.06 14.42
CA GLU A 39 15.70 8.58 13.08
C GLU A 39 15.35 7.09 12.88
N GLU A 40 15.53 6.28 13.92
CA GLU A 40 15.17 4.87 13.95
C GLU A 40 13.65 4.66 13.86
N GLU A 41 12.87 5.52 14.51
CA GLU A 41 11.41 5.46 14.48
C GLU A 41 10.85 5.91 13.12
N TYR A 42 11.49 6.89 12.47
CA TYR A 42 11.20 7.23 11.07
C TYR A 42 11.56 6.10 10.09
N ALA A 43 12.65 5.39 10.34
CA ALA A 43 13.06 4.24 9.51
C ALA A 43 12.06 3.07 9.61
N GLN A 44 11.38 2.92 10.74
CA GLN A 44 10.37 1.88 10.98
C GLN A 44 8.94 2.34 10.66
N ALA A 45 8.73 3.63 10.38
CA ALA A 45 7.41 4.16 10.09
C ALA A 45 6.83 3.62 8.77
N GLN A 46 5.54 3.27 8.80
CA GLN A 46 4.79 3.01 7.57
C GLN A 46 4.42 4.34 6.91
N LEU A 47 4.78 4.48 5.64
CA LEU A 47 4.49 5.63 4.82
C LEU A 47 3.36 5.30 3.85
N THR A 48 2.63 6.32 3.41
CA THR A 48 1.65 6.19 2.32
C THR A 48 1.95 7.21 1.25
N LEU A 49 2.31 6.74 0.06
CA LEU A 49 2.55 7.56 -1.12
C LEU A 49 1.41 7.40 -2.11
N ARG A 50 1.02 8.51 -2.72
CA ARG A 50 -0.08 8.59 -3.68
C ARG A 50 0.39 9.26 -4.95
N ALA A 51 0.09 8.65 -6.09
CA ALA A 51 0.40 9.20 -7.41
C ALA A 51 -0.86 9.28 -8.26
N ILE A 52 -0.96 10.35 -9.04
CA ILE A 52 -1.98 10.46 -10.10
C ILE A 52 -1.46 9.70 -11.31
N VAL A 53 -2.30 8.83 -11.87
CA VAL A 53 -2.02 8.04 -13.07
C VAL A 53 -3.23 8.12 -13.99
N SER A 54 -3.02 8.09 -15.30
CA SER A 54 -4.11 7.98 -16.25
C SER A 54 -4.82 6.63 -16.14
N SER A 55 -6.04 6.55 -16.65
CA SER A 55 -6.81 5.30 -16.68
C SER A 55 -6.12 4.21 -17.49
N LYS A 56 -5.31 4.60 -18.47
CA LYS A 56 -4.50 3.68 -19.28
C LYS A 56 -3.34 3.11 -18.49
N GLU A 57 -2.56 3.97 -17.85
CA GLU A 57 -1.44 3.58 -16.96
C GLU A 57 -1.94 2.73 -15.80
N ALA A 58 -3.07 3.08 -15.20
CA ALA A 58 -3.72 2.27 -14.18
C ALA A 58 -4.09 0.86 -14.69
N GLY A 59 -4.46 0.71 -15.96
CA GLY A 59 -4.70 -0.59 -16.58
C GLY A 59 -3.42 -1.43 -16.66
N VAL A 60 -2.28 -0.81 -16.98
CA VAL A 60 -0.96 -1.46 -17.01
C VAL A 60 -0.53 -1.86 -15.60
N ILE A 61 -0.69 -0.99 -14.61
CA ILE A 61 -0.35 -1.25 -13.20
C ILE A 61 -1.18 -2.43 -12.65
N ILE A 62 -2.49 -2.47 -12.93
CA ILE A 62 -3.36 -3.57 -12.48
C ILE A 62 -3.00 -4.87 -13.22
N GLY A 63 -2.75 -4.79 -14.52
CA GLY A 63 -2.51 -5.95 -15.37
C GLY A 63 -3.76 -6.80 -15.61
N LYS A 64 -3.63 -7.81 -16.49
CA LYS A 64 -4.74 -8.72 -16.81
C LYS A 64 -5.13 -9.51 -15.56
N GLY A 65 -6.41 -9.46 -15.19
CA GLY A 65 -6.93 -10.15 -14.00
C GLY A 65 -6.39 -9.64 -12.66
N GLY A 66 -5.73 -8.47 -12.63
CA GLY A 66 -5.08 -7.97 -11.41
C GLY A 66 -3.74 -8.61 -11.10
N LYS A 67 -3.16 -9.39 -12.03
CA LYS A 67 -1.91 -10.12 -11.80
C LYS A 67 -0.74 -9.20 -11.46
N ASN A 68 -0.54 -8.13 -12.23
CA ASN A 68 0.62 -7.26 -12.06
C ASN A 68 0.62 -6.54 -10.69
N VAL A 69 -0.55 -6.05 -10.25
CA VAL A 69 -0.66 -5.45 -8.91
C VAL A 69 -0.59 -6.47 -7.78
N ALA A 70 -0.95 -7.74 -8.04
CA ALA A 70 -0.74 -8.82 -7.07
C ALA A 70 0.75 -9.12 -6.92
N ASP A 71 1.45 -9.39 -8.03
CA ASP A 71 2.89 -9.64 -8.07
C ASP A 71 3.67 -8.48 -7.42
N LEU A 72 3.27 -7.23 -7.68
CA LEU A 72 3.83 -6.03 -7.03
C LEU A 72 3.73 -6.10 -5.50
N ARG A 73 2.60 -6.53 -4.96
CA ARG A 73 2.38 -6.64 -3.50
C ARG A 73 3.19 -7.79 -2.91
N ASP A 74 3.24 -8.94 -3.60
CA ASP A 74 4.00 -10.11 -3.16
C ASP A 74 5.51 -9.84 -3.14
N GLU A 75 6.05 -9.15 -4.15
CA GLU A 75 7.49 -8.89 -4.26
C GLU A 75 8.00 -7.80 -3.31
N THR A 76 7.15 -6.80 -3.02
CA THR A 76 7.55 -5.62 -2.24
C THR A 76 7.01 -5.63 -0.81
N GLY A 77 6.00 -6.45 -0.50
CA GLY A 77 5.34 -6.49 0.80
C GLY A 77 4.49 -5.24 1.10
N VAL A 78 4.20 -4.41 0.09
CA VAL A 78 3.41 -3.19 0.27
C VAL A 78 1.91 -3.44 0.13
N LYS A 79 1.12 -2.54 0.70
CA LYS A 79 -0.31 -2.41 0.40
C LYS A 79 -0.51 -1.43 -0.74
N ALA A 80 -0.59 -1.93 -1.97
CA ALA A 80 -0.87 -1.13 -3.16
C ALA A 80 -2.35 -1.19 -3.57
N GLY A 81 -2.90 -0.13 -4.16
CA GLY A 81 -4.25 -0.12 -4.73
C GLY A 81 -4.49 1.06 -5.67
N VAL A 82 -5.44 0.91 -6.60
CA VAL A 82 -5.81 1.98 -7.54
C VAL A 82 -7.27 2.36 -7.32
N SER A 83 -7.58 3.66 -7.37
CA SER A 83 -8.94 4.17 -7.22
C SER A 83 -9.90 3.58 -8.25
N LYS A 84 -11.19 3.55 -7.91
CA LYS A 84 -12.25 3.19 -8.85
C LYS A 84 -12.28 4.15 -10.04
N VAL A 85 -12.80 3.68 -11.17
CA VAL A 85 -13.06 4.53 -12.33
C VAL A 85 -14.24 5.43 -12.02
N VAL A 86 -14.12 6.71 -12.36
CA VAL A 86 -15.20 7.70 -12.26
C VAL A 86 -15.55 8.13 -13.68
N GLN A 87 -16.85 8.12 -14.02
CA GLN A 87 -17.31 8.44 -15.36
C GLN A 87 -16.91 9.88 -15.72
N GLY A 88 -16.30 10.06 -16.90
CA GLY A 88 -15.82 11.36 -17.37
C GLY A 88 -14.47 11.81 -16.80
N VAL A 89 -13.85 11.03 -15.89
CA VAL A 89 -12.52 11.32 -15.33
C VAL A 89 -11.51 10.31 -15.87
N HIS A 90 -10.47 10.81 -16.54
CA HIS A 90 -9.40 9.97 -17.07
C HIS A 90 -8.30 9.70 -16.06
N ASP A 91 -8.20 10.49 -15.00
CA ASP A 91 -7.21 10.32 -13.94
C ASP A 91 -7.68 9.39 -12.82
N ARG A 92 -6.74 8.64 -12.26
CA ARG A 92 -6.92 7.70 -11.17
C ARG A 92 -5.80 7.90 -10.16
N VAL A 93 -6.01 7.38 -8.95
CA VAL A 93 -5.02 7.49 -7.88
C VAL A 93 -4.47 6.12 -7.57
N LEU A 94 -3.16 5.95 -7.75
CA LEU A 94 -2.39 4.85 -7.18
C LEU A 94 -2.02 5.22 -5.73
N THR A 95 -2.30 4.32 -4.80
CA THR A 95 -1.93 4.45 -3.39
C THR A 95 -1.05 3.26 -3.01
N ILE A 96 0.12 3.51 -2.44
CA ILE A 96 1.05 2.49 -1.94
C ILE A 96 1.40 2.83 -0.49
N THR A 97 1.18 1.86 0.40
CA THR A 97 1.51 1.97 1.83
C THR A 97 2.50 0.89 2.24
N GLY A 98 3.56 1.26 2.95
CA GLY A 98 4.60 0.34 3.43
C GLY A 98 5.80 1.07 4.03
N GLY A 99 6.87 0.34 4.32
CA GLY A 99 8.14 0.95 4.72
C GLY A 99 8.81 1.71 3.56
N CYS A 100 9.69 2.67 3.86
CA CYS A 100 10.34 3.52 2.86
C CYS A 100 10.97 2.72 1.70
N GLU A 101 11.81 1.72 2.03
CA GLU A 101 12.48 0.89 1.02
C GLU A 101 11.49 0.06 0.18
N ALA A 102 10.46 -0.49 0.82
CA ALA A 102 9.42 -1.26 0.13
C ALA A 102 8.65 -0.39 -0.88
N ILE A 103 8.32 0.86 -0.50
CA ILE A 103 7.65 1.79 -1.41
C ILE A 103 8.57 2.20 -2.55
N SER A 104 9.85 2.49 -2.28
CA SER A 104 10.82 2.82 -3.34
C SER A 104 10.93 1.71 -4.38
N ARG A 105 11.03 0.45 -3.94
CA ARG A 105 11.02 -0.71 -4.84
C ARG A 105 9.70 -0.82 -5.61
N ALA A 106 8.57 -0.64 -4.95
CA ALA A 106 7.26 -0.70 -5.61
C ALA A 106 7.09 0.36 -6.70
N TYR A 107 7.55 1.60 -6.46
CA TYR A 107 7.52 2.65 -7.48
C TYR A 107 8.49 2.38 -8.64
N ALA A 108 9.63 1.74 -8.40
CA ALA A 108 10.54 1.34 -9.47
C ALA A 108 9.89 0.31 -10.41
N ILE A 109 9.24 -0.72 -9.86
CA ILE A 109 8.49 -1.73 -10.63
C ILE A 109 7.34 -1.08 -11.41
N VAL A 110 6.58 -0.18 -10.76
CA VAL A 110 5.50 0.56 -11.42
C VAL A 110 6.06 1.39 -12.58
N ALA A 111 7.14 2.14 -12.38
CA ALA A 111 7.75 2.96 -13.43
C ALA A 111 8.22 2.12 -14.62
N GLN A 112 8.84 0.97 -14.35
CA GLN A 112 9.25 0.02 -15.39
C GLN A 112 8.03 -0.54 -16.15
N ALA A 113 6.99 -0.99 -15.43
CA ALA A 113 5.77 -1.48 -16.05
C ALA A 113 5.10 -0.42 -16.94
N LEU A 114 5.11 0.84 -16.52
CA LEU A 114 4.61 1.95 -17.33
C LEU A 114 5.46 2.23 -18.56
N LEU A 115 6.78 2.11 -18.47
CA LEU A 115 7.68 2.29 -19.61
C LEU A 115 7.50 1.18 -20.66
N GLU A 116 7.35 -0.07 -20.22
CA GLU A 116 7.16 -1.24 -21.08
C GLU A 116 5.73 -1.36 -21.63
N GLY A 117 4.74 -0.99 -20.82
CA GLY A 117 3.31 -1.05 -21.15
C GLY A 117 2.77 0.23 -21.78
N ALA A 118 3.57 1.29 -21.86
CA ALA A 118 3.23 2.46 -22.66
C ALA A 118 3.08 2.00 -24.12
N PRO A 119 1.98 2.36 -24.81
CA PRO A 119 1.98 2.25 -26.26
C PRO A 119 3.19 3.05 -26.75
N SER A 120 3.94 2.51 -27.70
CA SER A 120 4.90 3.31 -28.46
C SER A 120 4.17 4.55 -28.97
N LEU A 121 4.35 5.71 -28.32
CA LEU A 121 3.96 6.97 -28.91
C LEU A 121 4.75 7.04 -30.20
N GLY A 122 4.03 7.10 -31.33
CA GLY A 122 4.60 7.15 -32.66
C GLY A 122 5.59 8.32 -32.76
N MET A 123 6.87 7.99 -32.64
CA MET A 123 7.95 8.82 -33.14
C MET A 123 7.82 8.88 -34.67
N GLY A 124 7.44 10.06 -35.16
CA GLY A 124 7.87 10.56 -36.46
C GLY A 124 7.27 9.90 -37.71
N GLY A 125 5.99 10.17 -37.97
CA GLY A 125 5.50 10.20 -39.35
C GLY A 125 5.52 11.63 -39.85
N VAL A 126 6.63 12.10 -40.44
CA VAL A 126 6.61 13.29 -41.29
C VAL A 126 5.57 13.03 -42.39
N PRO A 127 4.56 13.91 -42.61
CA PRO A 127 3.71 13.77 -43.78
C PRO A 127 4.63 13.88 -45.01
N GLN A 128 4.77 12.78 -45.75
CA GLN A 128 5.38 12.82 -47.06
C GLN A 128 4.51 13.73 -47.93
N SER A 129 4.98 14.95 -48.15
CA SER A 129 4.49 15.81 -49.23
C SER A 129 4.87 15.14 -50.55
N ASN A 130 4.01 14.26 -51.07
CA ASN A 130 4.09 13.89 -52.47
C ASN A 130 3.62 15.10 -53.28
N GLY A 131 4.59 15.83 -53.84
CA GLY A 131 4.33 16.75 -54.94
C GLY A 131 3.86 15.99 -56.17
N THR A 132 2.94 16.58 -56.93
CA THR A 132 3.22 17.25 -58.21
C THR A 132 2.03 18.15 -58.52
#